data_AF-A0A5P8Z6J4-F1
#
_entry.id   AF-A0A5P8Z6J4-F1
#
_cell.length_a   1.000
_cell.length_b   1.000
_cell.length_c   1.000
_cell.angle_alpha   90.00
_cell.angle_beta   90.00
_cell.angle_gamma   90.00
#
_symmetry.space_group_name_H-M   'P 1'
#
loop_
_entity.id
_entity.type
_entity.pdbx_description
1 polymer ?
#
loop_
_entity_poly.entity_id
_entity_poly.type
_entity_poly.pdbx_seq_one_letter_code
_entity_poly.pdbx_strand_id
1 'polypeptide(L)'
;MDGFISFSLSVQNRRKSRMGHSLENHLAAVLRAHNIRHVRGALTEHNHKPDFLFPDLETYQAAPAEGDPRLTMLGAKSTCKDRWRQVLAEAEKISRKHLLTLEPGISEPQTNQMEASSLQLVVPSPVHNSYTDAHRG
;
A
#
# COMPACT_ATOMS: atom_id res chain seq x y z
N MET A 1 5.63 36.93 0.39
CA MET A 1 6.54 35.77 0.53
C MET A 1 5.80 34.43 0.51
N ASP A 2 4.49 34.40 0.79
CA ASP A 2 3.68 33.16 0.83
C ASP A 2 3.35 32.53 -0.53
N GLY A 3 3.31 33.32 -1.60
CA GLY A 3 3.02 32.83 -2.96
C GLY A 3 4.08 31.90 -3.54
N PHE A 4 5.36 32.07 -3.17
CA PHE A 4 6.48 31.25 -3.66
C PHE A 4 6.55 29.89 -2.96
N ILE A 5 6.21 29.85 -1.66
CA ILE A 5 6.08 28.64 -0.85
C ILE A 5 4.91 27.78 -1.38
N SER A 6 3.75 28.40 -1.61
CA SER A 6 2.55 27.72 -2.14
C SER A 6 2.77 27.10 -3.53
N PHE A 7 3.42 27.83 -4.45
CA PHE A 7 3.76 27.32 -5.78
C PHE A 7 4.76 26.16 -5.72
N SER A 8 5.80 26.28 -4.89
CA SER A 8 6.81 25.22 -4.71
C SER A 8 6.23 23.94 -4.11
N LEU A 9 5.34 24.06 -3.11
CA LEU A 9 4.61 22.94 -2.52
C LEU A 9 3.65 22.29 -3.53
N SER A 10 2.94 23.06 -4.36
CA SER A 10 2.01 22.50 -5.35
C SER A 10 2.73 21.68 -6.43
N VAL A 11 3.89 22.16 -6.91
CA VAL A 11 4.70 21.45 -7.91
C VAL A 11 5.31 20.18 -7.33
N GLN A 12 5.84 20.24 -6.10
CA GLN A 12 6.37 19.06 -5.41
C GLN A 12 5.27 18.03 -5.11
N ASN A 13 4.08 18.47 -4.69
CA ASN A 13 2.95 17.59 -4.42
C ASN A 13 2.38 16.96 -5.71
N ARG A 14 2.35 17.70 -6.82
CA ARG A 14 1.97 17.16 -8.14
C ARG A 14 2.95 16.08 -8.61
N ARG A 15 4.26 16.27 -8.43
CA ARG A 15 5.25 15.23 -8.74
C ARG A 15 5.07 14.00 -7.85
N LYS A 16 4.85 14.17 -6.55
CA LYS A 16 4.59 13.06 -5.60
C LYS A 16 3.30 12.29 -5.94
N SER A 17 2.21 12.97 -6.28
CA SER A 17 0.95 12.34 -6.71
C SER A 17 1.12 11.58 -8.03
N ARG A 18 1.82 12.15 -9.01
CA ARG A 18 2.11 11.46 -10.29
C ARG A 18 2.95 10.20 -10.09
N MET A 19 3.93 10.21 -9.18
CA MET A 19 4.72 9.01 -8.88
C MET A 19 3.89 7.93 -8.17
N GLY A 20 3.01 8.30 -7.24
CA GLY A 20 2.07 7.37 -6.60
C GLY A 20 1.15 6.69 -7.63
N HIS A 21 0.50 7.50 -8.47
CA HIS A 21 -0.36 6.98 -9.54
C HIS A 21 0.41 6.13 -10.56
N SER A 22 1.66 6.46 -10.85
CA SER A 22 2.50 5.63 -11.73
C SER A 22 2.73 4.25 -11.13
N LEU A 23 3.09 4.16 -9.84
CA LEU A 23 3.31 2.87 -9.17
C LEU A 23 2.05 2.02 -9.18
N GLU A 24 0.91 2.59 -8.76
CA GLU A 24 -0.38 1.89 -8.80
C GLU A 24 -0.74 1.43 -10.22
N ASN A 25 -0.53 2.26 -11.25
CA ASN A 25 -0.81 1.87 -12.63
C ASN A 25 0.06 0.68 -13.09
N HIS A 26 1.35 0.66 -12.73
CA HIS A 26 2.23 -0.46 -13.05
C HIS A 26 1.80 -1.73 -12.31
N LEU A 27 1.45 -1.63 -11.02
CA LEU A 27 0.92 -2.77 -10.27
C LEU A 27 -0.35 -3.32 -10.89
N ALA A 28 -1.31 -2.46 -11.26
CA ALA A 28 -2.53 -2.88 -11.94
C ALA A 28 -2.24 -3.58 -13.28
N ALA A 29 -1.21 -3.14 -14.02
CA ALA A 29 -0.78 -3.82 -15.24
C ALA A 29 -0.19 -5.21 -14.97
N VAL A 30 0.69 -5.34 -13.97
CA VAL A 30 1.29 -6.62 -13.56
C VAL A 30 0.22 -7.60 -13.05
N LEU A 31 -0.67 -7.17 -12.16
CA LEU A 31 -1.76 -7.99 -11.64
C LEU A 31 -2.65 -8.52 -12.77
N ARG A 32 -3.00 -7.66 -13.75
CA ARG A 32 -3.76 -8.08 -14.94
C ARG A 32 -2.99 -9.07 -15.82
N ALA A 33 -1.70 -8.82 -16.06
CA ALA A 33 -0.86 -9.71 -16.87
C ALA A 33 -0.76 -11.12 -16.25
N HIS A 34 -0.84 -11.22 -14.93
CA HIS A 34 -0.85 -12.49 -14.19
C HIS A 34 -2.27 -13.03 -13.90
N ASN A 35 -3.32 -12.45 -14.46
CA ASN A 35 -4.72 -12.86 -14.26
C ASN A 35 -5.15 -12.89 -12.78
N ILE A 36 -4.62 -11.97 -11.97
CA ILE A 36 -4.99 -11.84 -10.56
C ILE A 36 -6.25 -10.97 -10.47
N ARG A 37 -7.34 -11.54 -9.93
CA ARG A 37 -8.60 -10.81 -9.70
C ARG A 37 -8.40 -9.74 -8.63
N HIS A 38 -8.77 -8.50 -8.92
CA HIS A 38 -8.66 -7.38 -8.00
C HIS A 38 -9.61 -6.24 -8.38
N VAL A 39 -9.87 -5.37 -7.41
CA VAL A 39 -10.54 -4.07 -7.61
C VAL A 39 -9.60 -2.97 -7.12
N ARG A 40 -9.42 -1.92 -7.92
CA ARG A 40 -8.64 -0.74 -7.53
C ARG A 40 -9.53 0.31 -6.87
N GLY A 41 -9.10 0.86 -5.73
CA GLY A 41 -9.81 1.97 -5.06
C GLY A 41 -11.23 1.61 -4.60
N ALA A 42 -11.44 0.36 -4.18
CA ALA A 42 -12.73 -0.13 -3.68
C ALA A 42 -13.17 0.68 -2.44
N LEU A 43 -14.45 1.03 -2.34
CA LEU A 43 -14.99 1.67 -1.13
C LEU A 43 -15.20 0.61 -0.05
N THR A 44 -14.49 0.77 1.08
CA THR A 44 -14.65 -0.06 2.28
C THR A 44 -15.32 0.75 3.39
N GLU A 45 -15.25 0.25 4.62
CA GLU A 45 -15.75 0.93 5.80
C GLU A 45 -15.14 2.34 5.93
N HIS A 46 -15.91 3.26 6.53
CA HIS A 46 -15.50 4.65 6.78
C HIS A 46 -15.06 5.44 5.53
N ASN A 47 -15.57 5.09 4.34
CA ASN A 47 -15.17 5.66 3.05
C ASN A 47 -13.67 5.52 2.73
N HIS A 48 -13.00 4.56 3.36
CA HIS A 48 -11.64 4.22 3.01
C HIS A 48 -11.58 3.56 1.63
N LYS A 49 -10.42 3.72 0.98
CA LYS A 49 -10.18 3.25 -0.38
C LYS A 49 -8.80 2.63 -0.47
N PRO A 50 -8.63 1.33 -0.12
CA PRO A 50 -7.38 0.64 -0.39
C PRO A 50 -7.02 0.73 -1.86
N ASP A 51 -5.72 0.85 -2.14
CA ASP A 51 -5.23 0.94 -3.51
C ASP A 51 -5.67 -0.29 -4.33
N PHE A 52 -5.56 -1.49 -3.74
CA PHE A 52 -6.07 -2.74 -4.31
C PHE A 52 -6.76 -3.61 -3.26
N LEU A 53 -7.89 -4.18 -3.66
CA LEU A 53 -8.67 -5.15 -2.88
C LEU A 53 -8.81 -6.45 -3.67
N PHE A 54 -8.69 -7.59 -2.99
CA PHE A 54 -8.71 -8.93 -3.59
C PHE A 54 -9.73 -9.84 -2.88
N PRO A 55 -10.42 -10.72 -3.62
CA PRO A 55 -10.43 -10.82 -5.08
C PRO A 55 -11.30 -9.75 -5.75
N ASP A 56 -12.36 -9.31 -5.07
CA ASP A 56 -13.35 -8.35 -5.55
C ASP A 56 -14.15 -7.73 -4.38
N LEU A 57 -14.90 -6.67 -4.66
CA LEU A 57 -15.69 -5.95 -3.67
C LEU A 57 -16.89 -6.77 -3.16
N GLU A 58 -17.49 -7.60 -4.01
CA GLU A 58 -18.63 -8.44 -3.63
C GLU A 58 -18.22 -9.46 -2.56
N THR A 59 -17.10 -10.15 -2.77
CA THR A 59 -16.52 -11.08 -1.79
C THR A 59 -16.19 -10.36 -0.48
N TYR A 60 -15.64 -9.16 -0.56
CA TYR A 60 -15.34 -8.35 0.62
C TYR A 60 -16.59 -7.94 1.40
N GLN A 61 -17.65 -7.53 0.70
CA GLN A 61 -18.90 -7.12 1.33
C GLN A 61 -19.63 -8.31 1.98
N ALA A 62 -19.62 -9.47 1.33
CA ALA A 62 -20.22 -10.70 1.84
C ALA A 62 -19.46 -11.32 3.02
N ALA A 63 -18.18 -10.98 3.20
CA ALA A 63 -17.38 -11.50 4.30
C ALA A 63 -17.90 -11.01 5.67
N PRO A 64 -17.78 -11.86 6.71
CA PRO A 64 -18.19 -11.53 8.07
C PRO A 64 -17.35 -10.38 8.65
N ALA A 65 -17.86 -9.73 9.68
CA ALA A 65 -17.19 -8.57 10.29
C ALA A 65 -15.86 -8.95 10.95
N GLU A 66 -15.73 -10.20 11.41
CA GLU A 66 -14.51 -10.78 11.99
C GLU A 66 -13.40 -11.00 10.93
N GLY A 67 -13.74 -10.89 9.64
CA GLY A 67 -12.83 -11.04 8.52
C GLY A 67 -12.87 -12.41 7.86
N ASP A 68 -12.22 -12.52 6.70
CA ASP A 68 -12.13 -13.75 5.91
C ASP A 68 -10.69 -13.93 5.41
N PRO A 69 -10.04 -15.08 5.65
CA PRO A 69 -8.64 -15.32 5.26
C PRO A 69 -8.40 -15.34 3.75
N ARG A 70 -9.46 -15.41 2.93
CA ARG A 70 -9.38 -15.33 1.47
C ARG A 70 -9.30 -13.88 0.97
N LEU A 71 -9.60 -12.91 1.83
CA LEU A 71 -9.49 -11.49 1.50
C LEU A 71 -8.04 -11.03 1.64
N THR A 72 -7.64 -10.14 0.75
CA THR A 72 -6.34 -9.48 0.83
C THR A 72 -6.49 -8.05 0.35
N MET A 73 -5.66 -7.16 0.88
CA MET A 73 -5.51 -5.81 0.35
C MET A 73 -4.03 -5.50 0.16
N LEU A 74 -3.75 -4.64 -0.82
CA LEU A 74 -2.41 -4.16 -1.11
C LEU A 74 -2.42 -2.64 -1.20
N GLY A 75 -1.78 -1.98 -0.24
CA GLY A 75 -1.42 -0.57 -0.36
C GLY A 75 -0.17 -0.41 -1.23
N ALA A 76 -0.06 0.70 -1.95
CA ALA A 76 1.08 1.04 -2.79
C ALA A 76 1.64 2.40 -2.38
N LYS A 77 2.87 2.44 -1.88
CA LYS A 77 3.54 3.69 -1.54
C LYS A 77 4.92 3.70 -2.18
N SER A 78 5.20 4.70 -3.02
CA SER A 78 6.56 4.91 -3.54
C SER A 78 7.56 5.21 -2.43
N THR A 79 7.08 5.76 -1.31
CA THR A 79 7.85 6.09 -0.10
C THR A 79 6.93 5.98 1.11
N CYS A 80 7.30 5.12 2.04
CA CYS A 80 6.60 4.81 3.28
C CYS A 80 6.70 5.94 4.29
N LYS A 81 7.90 6.28 4.80
CA LYS A 81 8.08 7.17 5.98
C LYS A 81 6.97 6.93 7.02
N ASP A 82 6.35 7.93 7.63
CA ASP A 82 5.25 7.68 8.57
C ASP A 82 3.89 7.39 7.90
N ARG A 83 3.81 7.46 6.57
CA ARG A 83 2.55 7.32 5.82
C ARG A 83 2.07 5.88 5.67
N TRP A 84 2.90 4.88 5.99
CA TRP A 84 2.47 3.48 5.99
C TRP A 84 1.30 3.23 6.95
N ARG A 85 1.20 4.02 8.03
CA ARG A 85 0.13 3.92 9.03
C ARG A 85 -1.26 4.16 8.45
N GLN A 86 -1.37 4.89 7.33
CA GLN A 86 -2.64 5.13 6.65
C GLN A 86 -3.28 3.83 6.15
N VAL A 87 -2.45 2.86 5.75
CA VAL A 87 -2.90 1.54 5.27
C VAL A 87 -3.58 0.75 6.39
N LEU A 88 -3.19 0.95 7.65
CA LEU A 88 -3.76 0.23 8.78
C LEU A 88 -5.24 0.52 9.03
N ALA A 89 -5.75 1.66 8.57
CA ALA A 89 -7.15 2.02 8.72
C ALA A 89 -8.03 1.46 7.59
N GLU A 90 -7.44 1.06 6.46
CA GLU A 90 -8.18 0.60 5.27
C GLU A 90 -8.62 -0.87 5.43
N ALA A 91 -9.81 -1.21 4.93
CA ALA A 91 -10.34 -2.58 4.90
C ALA A 91 -10.34 -3.32 6.26
N GLU A 92 -11.33 -3.05 7.11
CA GLU A 92 -11.40 -3.59 8.49
C GLU A 92 -11.50 -5.11 8.56
N LYS A 93 -12.12 -5.74 7.56
CA LYS A 93 -12.28 -7.20 7.48
C LYS A 93 -10.98 -7.95 7.12
N ILE A 94 -9.86 -7.23 6.97
CA ILE A 94 -8.55 -7.78 6.61
C ILE A 94 -7.56 -7.44 7.72
N SER A 95 -7.23 -8.43 8.55
CA SER A 95 -6.34 -8.26 9.69
C SER A 95 -4.88 -8.07 9.28
N ARG A 96 -4.35 -8.95 8.42
CA ARG A 96 -3.00 -8.85 7.86
C ARG A 96 -3.02 -8.11 6.53
N LYS A 97 -2.40 -6.93 6.50
CA LYS A 97 -2.39 -6.03 5.34
C LYS A 97 -1.05 -6.10 4.64
N HIS A 98 -1.02 -5.78 3.35
CA HIS A 98 0.21 -5.75 2.56
C HIS A 98 0.47 -4.34 2.07
N LEU A 99 1.74 -3.93 2.12
CA LEU A 99 2.19 -2.64 1.60
C LEU A 99 3.35 -2.86 0.63
N LEU A 100 3.12 -2.55 -0.64
CA LEU A 100 4.19 -2.49 -1.63
C LEU A 100 4.93 -1.16 -1.57
N THR A 101 6.27 -1.24 -1.57
CA THR A 101 7.13 -0.06 -1.67
C THR A 101 8.32 -0.25 -2.60
N LEU A 102 8.79 0.86 -3.15
CA LEU A 102 10.06 0.97 -3.87
C LEU A 102 11.13 1.71 -3.05
N GLU A 103 10.83 2.07 -1.79
CA GLU A 103 11.77 2.76 -0.91
C GLU A 103 12.90 1.80 -0.51
N PRO A 104 14.16 2.13 -0.80
CA PRO A 104 15.29 1.34 -0.33
C PRO A 104 15.57 1.64 1.16
N GLY A 105 16.01 0.63 1.91
CA GLY A 105 16.59 0.83 3.24
C GLY A 105 15.63 1.39 4.30
N ILE A 106 14.40 0.87 4.37
CA ILE A 106 13.51 1.11 5.53
C ILE A 106 14.20 0.54 6.78
N SER A 107 14.24 1.31 7.86
CA SER A 107 14.99 0.95 9.07
C SER A 107 14.33 -0.24 9.80
N GLU A 108 15.16 -1.06 10.45
CA GLU A 108 14.69 -2.22 11.23
C GLU A 108 13.67 -1.84 12.33
N PRO A 109 13.83 -0.75 13.11
CA PRO A 109 12.79 -0.34 14.04
C PRO A 109 11.46 -0.03 13.35
N GLN A 110 11.47 0.49 12.12
CA GLN A 110 10.27 0.82 11.38
C GLN A 110 9.59 -0.42 10.80
N THR A 111 10.35 -1.36 10.23
CA THR A 111 9.80 -2.65 9.75
C THR A 111 9.27 -3.50 10.90
N ASN A 112 9.91 -3.47 12.07
CA ASN A 112 9.39 -4.13 13.28
C ASN A 112 8.05 -3.52 13.73
N GLN A 113 7.88 -2.20 13.63
CA GLN A 113 6.59 -1.55 13.90
C GLN A 113 5.51 -1.96 12.89
N MET A 114 5.88 -2.14 11.62
CA MET A 114 4.96 -2.61 10.59
C MET A 114 4.48 -4.04 10.89
N GLU A 115 5.41 -4.97 11.16
CA GLU A 115 5.04 -6.36 11.48
C GLU A 115 4.22 -6.45 12.77
N ALA A 116 4.58 -5.72 13.83
CA ALA A 116 3.79 -5.63 15.06
C ALA A 116 2.37 -5.08 14.83
N SER A 117 2.16 -4.31 13.75
CA SER A 117 0.86 -3.79 13.33
C SER A 117 0.16 -4.69 12.30
N SER A 118 0.63 -5.92 12.09
CA SER A 118 0.15 -6.85 11.06
C SER A 118 0.22 -6.30 9.62
N LEU A 119 1.22 -5.45 9.34
CA LEU A 119 1.49 -4.92 8.01
C LEU A 119 2.73 -5.58 7.41
N GLN A 120 2.51 -6.42 6.41
CA GLN A 120 3.57 -7.10 5.67
C GLN A 120 4.10 -6.22 4.54
N LEU A 121 5.41 -5.99 4.53
CA LEU A 121 6.07 -5.24 3.47
C LEU A 121 6.29 -6.14 2.23
N VAL A 122 5.91 -5.65 1.06
CA VAL A 122 6.16 -6.29 -0.23
C VAL A 122 7.16 -5.42 -0.99
N VAL A 123 8.36 -5.93 -1.18
CA VAL A 123 9.43 -5.20 -1.89
C VAL A 123 9.79 -5.98 -3.15
N PRO A 124 9.95 -5.34 -4.33
CA PRO A 124 10.45 -6.04 -5.51
C PRO A 124 11.88 -6.56 -5.31
N SER A 125 12.19 -7.75 -5.84
CA SER A 125 13.50 -8.42 -5.68
C SER A 125 14.72 -7.52 -5.98
N PRO A 126 14.73 -6.67 -7.02
CA PRO A 126 15.87 -5.79 -7.29
C PRO A 126 16.18 -4.80 -6.15
N VAL A 127 15.18 -4.45 -5.33
CA VAL A 127 15.32 -3.50 -4.22
C VAL A 127 15.74 -4.21 -2.92
N HIS A 128 15.61 -5.54 -2.84
CA HIS A 128 15.97 -6.34 -1.65
C HIS A 128 17.43 -6.20 -1.23
N ASN A 129 18.33 -5.86 -2.15
CA ASN A 129 19.76 -5.68 -1.84
C ASN A 129 20.03 -4.46 -0.94
N SER A 130 19.05 -3.56 -0.81
CA SER A 130 19.10 -2.44 0.13
C SER A 130 18.52 -2.77 1.52
N TYR A 131 17.96 -3.96 1.70
CA TYR A 131 17.41 -4.46 2.95
C TYR A 131 18.36 -5.50 3.55
N THR A 132 18.53 -5.45 4.88
CA THR A 132 19.32 -6.46 5.61
C THR A 132 18.65 -7.83 5.58
N ASP A 133 19.42 -8.91 5.77
CA ASP A 133 18.90 -10.29 5.77
C ASP A 133 17.80 -10.53 6.82
N ALA A 134 17.80 -9.76 7.91
CA ALA A 134 16.73 -9.77 8.92
C ALA A 134 15.34 -9.43 8.36
N HIS A 135 15.26 -8.81 7.18
CA HIS A 135 14.00 -8.46 6.50
C HIS A 135 13.54 -9.50 5.47
N ARG A 136 14.32 -10.57 5.22
CA ARG A 136 14.01 -11.61 4.23
C ARG A 136 13.33 -12.80 4.91
N GLY A 137 12.10 -12.60 5.38
CA GLY A 137 11.26 -13.63 6.01
C GLY A 137 9.83 -13.55 5.53
#